data_AF-A0A7K0ZEP4-F1
#
_entry.id   AF-A0A7K0ZEP4-F1
#
_cell.length_a   1.000
_cell.length_b   1.000
_cell.length_c   1.000
_cell.angle_alpha   90.00
_cell.angle_beta   90.00
_cell.angle_gamma   90.00
#
_symmetry.space_group_name_H-M   'P 1'
#
loop_
_entity.id
_entity.type
_entity.pdbx_description
1 polymer ?
#
loop_
_entity_poly.entity_id
_entity_poly.type
_entity_poly.pdbx_seq_one_letter_code
_entity_poly.pdbx_strand_id
1 'polypeptide(L)' 'MSLTDQLLAQNTVKLDSKIPAGPMADKWNSYKDNMKLVNPNNKRKFKVIVVGTGLAGASAAATLAELGYQV' A
#
# COMPACT_ATOMS: atom_id res chain seq x y z
N MET A 1 -1.34 38.77 -6.44
CA MET A 1 -0.83 37.41 -6.15
C MET A 1 0.56 37.34 -6.73
N SER A 2 1.58 37.17 -5.90
CA SER A 2 2.98 37.33 -6.31
C SER A 2 3.42 36.16 -7.18
N LEU A 3 4.36 36.39 -8.11
CA LEU A 3 4.99 35.35 -8.93
C LEU A 3 5.62 34.24 -8.07
N THR A 4 6.04 34.59 -6.84
CA THR A 4 6.53 33.66 -5.82
C THR A 4 5.47 32.68 -5.32
N ASP A 5 4.21 33.12 -5.19
CA ASP A 5 3.11 32.28 -4.69
C ASP A 5 2.71 31.23 -5.73
N GLN A 6 2.78 31.60 -7.02
CA GLN A 6 2.52 30.68 -8.14
C GLN A 6 3.62 29.62 -8.27
N LEU A 7 4.90 29.99 -8.10
CA LEU A 7 6.03 29.07 -8.10
C LEU A 7 5.99 28.08 -6.92
N LEU A 8 5.58 28.51 -5.74
CA LEU A 8 5.45 27.63 -4.57
C LEU A 8 4.35 26.58 -4.75
N ALA A 9 3.22 26.99 -5.36
CA ALA A 9 2.09 26.11 -5.65
C ALA A 9 2.38 25.10 -6.77
N GLN A 10 3.23 25.45 -7.74
CA GLN A 10 3.63 24.54 -8.82
C GLN A 10 4.61 23.45 -8.37
N ASN A 11 5.29 23.64 -7.24
CA ASN A 11 6.33 22.72 -6.76
C ASN A 11 5.91 21.88 -5.54
N THR A 12 4.64 21.94 -5.14
CA THR A 12 4.12 21.13 -4.03
C THR A 12 3.54 19.82 -4.55
N VAL A 13 4.20 18.71 -4.24
CA VAL A 13 3.62 17.38 -4.44
C VAL A 13 2.36 17.29 -3.61
N LYS A 14 1.20 17.19 -4.26
CA LYS A 14 -0.06 16.93 -3.58
C LYS A 14 -0.03 15.52 -2.98
N LEU A 15 0.09 15.44 -1.66
CA LEU A 15 0.07 14.17 -0.94
C LEU A 15 -1.36 13.61 -0.94
N ASP A 16 -1.56 12.47 -1.60
CA ASP A 16 -2.80 11.70 -1.56
C ASP A 16 -2.67 10.58 -0.52
N SER A 17 -3.35 10.77 0.61
CA SER A 17 -3.34 9.82 1.73
C SER A 17 -4.27 8.61 1.52
N LYS A 18 -5.10 8.61 0.46
CA LYS A 18 -6.04 7.52 0.12
C LYS A 18 -6.86 7.01 1.31
N ILE A 19 -7.30 7.93 2.17
CA ILE A 19 -8.07 7.60 3.36
C ILE A 19 -9.43 7.02 2.94
N PRO A 20 -9.88 5.88 3.50
CA PRO A 20 -11.17 5.31 3.17
C PRO A 20 -12.34 6.25 3.53
N ALA A 21 -13.44 6.14 2.80
CA ALA A 21 -14.66 6.90 3.06
C ALA A 21 -15.42 6.37 4.29
N GLY A 22 -16.37 7.16 4.80
CA GLY A 22 -17.29 6.76 5.88
C GLY A 22 -16.93 7.30 7.27
N PRO A 23 -17.76 6.98 8.29
CA PRO A 23 -17.58 7.42 9.67
C PRO A 23 -16.26 6.94 10.26
N MET A 24 -15.63 7.77 11.11
CA MET A 24 -14.28 7.49 11.62
C MET A 24 -14.17 6.15 12.36
N ALA A 25 -15.19 5.78 13.13
CA ALA A 25 -15.21 4.54 13.91
C ALA A 25 -15.17 3.28 13.02
N ASP A 26 -15.87 3.31 11.89
CA ASP A 26 -16.08 2.12 11.04
C ASP A 26 -15.18 2.11 9.79
N LYS A 27 -14.59 3.25 9.45
CA LYS A 27 -13.84 3.52 8.21
C LYS A 27 -12.92 2.38 7.77
N TRP A 28 -12.06 1.91 8.66
CA TRP A 28 -11.08 0.87 8.34
C TRP A 28 -11.67 -0.53 8.33
N ASN A 29 -12.69 -0.79 9.14
CA ASN A 29 -13.40 -2.07 9.14
C ASN A 29 -14.17 -2.23 7.83
N SER A 30 -14.99 -1.24 7.47
CA SER A 30 -15.69 -1.20 6.20
C SER A 30 -14.76 -1.31 4.99
N TYR A 31 -13.59 -0.68 5.01
CA TYR A 31 -12.61 -0.83 3.93
C TYR A 31 -12.09 -2.27 3.81
N LYS A 32 -11.68 -2.89 4.94
CA LYS A 32 -11.18 -4.27 4.97
C LYS A 32 -12.24 -5.26 4.49
N ASP A 33 -13.50 -5.08 4.89
CA ASP A 33 -14.59 -6.00 4.52
C ASP A 33 -14.93 -5.94 3.02
N ASN A 34 -14.74 -4.77 2.39
CA ASN A 34 -15.07 -4.54 0.99
C ASN A 34 -13.86 -4.61 0.04
N MET A 35 -12.65 -4.84 0.56
CA MET A 35 -11.46 -4.88 -0.28
C MET A 35 -11.43 -6.13 -1.15
N LYS A 36 -10.89 -6.00 -2.37
CA LYS A 36 -10.72 -7.15 -3.27
C LYS A 36 -9.65 -8.09 -2.73
N LEU A 37 -10.05 -9.31 -2.39
CA LEU A 37 -9.12 -10.35 -1.98
C LEU A 37 -8.29 -10.85 -3.17
N VAL A 38 -7.05 -11.22 -2.89
CA VAL A 38 -6.18 -11.87 -3.87
C VAL A 38 -6.57 -13.35 -3.97
N ASN A 39 -7.15 -13.75 -5.10
CA ASN A 39 -7.39 -15.16 -5.35
C ASN A 39 -6.05 -15.92 -5.56
N PRO A 40 -5.99 -17.23 -5.28
CA PRO A 40 -4.76 -18.03 -5.43
C PRO A 40 -4.13 -17.95 -6.84
N ASN A 41 -4.97 -17.92 -7.88
CA ASN A 41 -4.52 -17.88 -9.28
C ASN A 41 -3.83 -16.55 -9.65
N ASN A 42 -4.09 -15.47 -8.91
CA ASN A 42 -3.56 -14.14 -9.20
C ASN A 42 -2.30 -13.80 -8.39
N LYS A 43 -1.85 -14.64 -7.46
CA LYS A 43 -0.71 -14.33 -6.56
C LYS A 43 0.57 -13.94 -7.30
N ARG A 44 0.88 -14.62 -8.41
CA ARG A 44 2.06 -14.35 -9.28
C ARG A 44 2.04 -12.97 -9.96
N LYS A 45 0.89 -12.29 -9.99
CA LYS A 45 0.78 -10.94 -10.56
C LYS A 45 1.30 -9.87 -9.61
N PHE A 46 1.46 -10.19 -8.33
CA PHE A 46 1.89 -9.25 -7.30
C PHE A 46 3.36 -9.47 -6.96
N LYS A 47 4.10 -8.36 -6.86
CA LYS A 47 5.48 -8.32 -6.38
C LYS A 47 5.47 -7.75 -4.97
N VAL A 48 6.07 -8.46 -4.03
CA VAL A 48 6.24 -8.05 -2.65
C VAL A 48 7.70 -7.67 -2.45
N ILE A 49 7.97 -6.58 -1.77
CA ILE A 49 9.33 -6.18 -1.42
C ILE A 49 9.47 -6.30 0.09
N VAL A 50 10.40 -7.14 0.53
CA VAL A 50 10.75 -7.27 1.94
C VAL A 50 12.02 -6.45 2.21
N VAL A 51 11.92 -5.50 3.13
CA VAL A 51 13.06 -4.67 3.54
C VAL A 51 13.53 -5.15 4.91
N GLY A 52 14.76 -5.67 4.96
CA GLY A 52 15.39 -6.24 6.16
C GLY A 52 15.66 -7.74 6.02
N THR A 53 16.88 -8.17 6.33
CA THR A 53 17.38 -9.54 6.11
C THR A 53 17.49 -10.38 7.39
N GLY A 54 16.94 -9.89 8.50
CA GLY A 54 16.90 -10.64 9.76
C GLY A 54 15.92 -11.82 9.73
N LEU A 55 15.79 -12.52 10.86
CA LEU A 55 14.93 -13.71 10.98
C LEU A 55 13.48 -13.45 10.55
N ALA A 56 12.94 -12.29 10.89
CA ALA A 56 11.58 -11.89 10.49
C ALA A 56 11.45 -11.65 8.98
N GLY A 57 12.47 -11.04 8.36
CA GLY A 57 12.47 -10.77 6.93
C GLY A 57 12.60 -12.05 6.10
N ALA A 58 13.53 -12.93 6.50
CA ALA A 58 13.74 -14.21 5.85
C ALA A 58 12.51 -15.13 5.98
N SER A 59 11.89 -15.22 7.16
CA SER A 59 10.70 -16.05 7.37
C SER A 59 9.47 -15.53 6.61
N ALA A 60 9.28 -14.20 6.57
CA ALA A 60 8.21 -13.58 5.79
C ALA A 60 8.42 -13.83 4.28
N ALA A 61 9.63 -13.65 3.78
CA ALA A 61 9.95 -13.88 2.37
C ALA A 61 9.74 -15.34 1.95
N ALA A 62 10.24 -16.29 2.74
CA ALA A 62 10.04 -17.71 2.50
C ALA A 62 8.55 -18.09 2.46
N THR A 63 7.79 -17.68 3.47
CA THR A 63 6.34 -17.98 3.56
C THR A 63 5.57 -17.41 2.36
N LEU A 64 5.86 -16.17 1.96
CA LEU A 64 5.19 -15.54 0.83
C LEU A 64 5.60 -16.17 -0.51
N ALA A 65 6.86 -16.58 -0.66
CA ALA A 65 7.34 -17.30 -1.83
C ALA A 65 6.67 -18.67 -1.96
N GLU A 66 6.54 -19.42 -0.85
CA GLU A 66 5.80 -20.69 -0.80
C GLU A 66 4.34 -20.53 -1.20
N LEU A 67 3.71 -19.42 -0.80
CA LEU A 67 2.35 -19.09 -1.21
C LEU A 67 2.22 -18.74 -2.70
N GLY A 68 3.34 -18.54 -3.42
CA GLY A 68 3.39 -18.28 -4.85
C GLY A 68 3.49 -16.79 -5.23
N TYR A 69 3.85 -15.92 -4.29
CA TYR A 69 4.17 -14.52 -4.59
C TYR A 69 5.60 -14.37 -5.10
N GLN A 70 5.84 -13.34 -5.91
CA GLN A 70 7.20 -12.91 -6.25
C GLN A 70 7.68 -11.98 -5.13
N VAL A 71 8.62 -12.44 -4.32
CA VAL A 71 9.20 -11.71 -3.19
C VAL A 71 10.68 -11.48 -3.40
#